data_AF-A0A6J1W389-F1
#
_entry.id   AF-A0A6J1W389-F1
#
_cell.length_a   1.000
_cell.length_b   1.000
_cell.length_c   1.000
_cell.angle_alpha   90.00
_cell.angle_beta   90.00
_cell.angle_gamma   90.00
#
_symmetry.space_group_name_H-M   'P 1'
#
loop_
_entity.id
_entity.type
_entity.pdbx_description
1 polymer ?
#
loop_
_entity_poly.entity_id
_entity_poly.type
_entity_poly.pdbx_seq_one_letter_code
_entity_poly.pdbx_strand_id
1 'polypeptide(L)'
;MAAEQFTLMDAELFKKVVPYHCLGCIWSQRDKKGKEHLAPSIRATVSQFNSVTNCVIATCLGDRMLKPQQRAKVVERWVEVARECRILKNFSSLRAILSALQCNAVHRLKKTWDEVSR
;
A
#
# COMPACT_ATOMS: atom_id res chain seq x y z
N MET A 1 -10.33 -12.84 -0.21
CA MET A 1 -10.71 -12.04 0.96
C MET A 1 -9.92 -10.73 1.11
N ALA A 2 -8.64 -10.70 1.49
CA ALA A 2 -7.92 -9.42 1.72
C ALA A 2 -7.87 -8.52 0.46
N ALA A 3 -7.51 -9.10 -0.70
CA ALA A 3 -7.49 -8.38 -1.97
C ALA A 3 -8.85 -7.83 -2.40
N GLU A 4 -9.93 -8.59 -2.17
CA GLU A 4 -11.31 -8.16 -2.47
C GLU A 4 -11.73 -6.97 -1.60
N GLN A 5 -11.42 -7.02 -0.30
CA GLN A 5 -11.72 -5.92 0.63
C GLN A 5 -10.95 -4.65 0.27
N PHE A 6 -9.65 -4.76 -0.03
CA PHE A 6 -8.88 -3.62 -0.55
C PHE A 6 -9.45 -3.08 -1.85
N THR A 7 -9.87 -3.97 -2.75
CA THR A 7 -10.49 -3.58 -4.03
C THR A 7 -11.82 -2.87 -3.84
N LEU A 8 -12.65 -3.31 -2.90
CA LEU A 8 -13.90 -2.64 -2.57
C LEU A 8 -13.64 -1.23 -2.04
N MET A 9 -12.76 -1.10 -1.05
CA MET A 9 -12.38 0.21 -0.48
C MET A 9 -11.77 1.16 -1.52
N ASP A 10 -10.81 0.67 -2.31
CA ASP A 10 -10.15 1.47 -3.35
C ASP A 10 -11.15 1.88 -4.44
N ALA A 11 -12.04 0.98 -4.87
CA ALA A 11 -13.05 1.28 -5.88
C ALA A 11 -14.07 2.31 -5.39
N GLU A 12 -14.51 2.24 -4.13
CA GLU A 12 -15.42 3.23 -3.55
C GLU A 12 -14.78 4.63 -3.48
N LEU A 13 -13.51 4.71 -3.10
CA LEU A 13 -12.77 5.98 -3.08
C LEU A 13 -12.53 6.51 -4.48
N PHE A 14 -12.13 5.64 -5.41
CA PHE A 14 -11.86 6.02 -6.80
C PHE A 14 -13.10 6.55 -7.51
N LYS A 15 -14.28 5.94 -7.28
CA LYS A 15 -15.57 6.44 -7.82
C LYS A 15 -15.93 7.84 -7.29
N LYS A 16 -15.46 8.20 -6.09
CA LYS A 16 -15.67 9.52 -5.48
C LYS A 16 -14.58 10.54 -5.85
N VAL A 17 -13.59 10.15 -6.67
CA VAL A 17 -12.56 11.07 -7.14
C VAL A 17 -13.18 12.15 -7.99
N VAL A 18 -12.92 13.39 -7.60
CA VAL A 18 -13.25 14.57 -8.38
C VAL A 18 -12.02 14.92 -9.23
N PRO A 19 -12.05 14.76 -10.57
CA PRO A 19 -10.83 14.83 -11.40
C PRO A 19 -10.07 16.15 -11.31
N TYR A 20 -10.75 17.29 -11.13
CA TYR A 20 -10.07 18.58 -11.03
C TYR A 20 -9.16 18.67 -9.80
N HIS A 21 -9.44 17.91 -8.73
CA HIS A 21 -8.54 17.84 -7.56
C HIS A 21 -7.15 17.28 -7.90
N CYS A 22 -7.01 16.53 -9.00
CA CYS A 22 -5.73 16.01 -9.49
C CYS A 22 -4.87 17.07 -10.20
N LEU A 23 -5.44 18.23 -10.57
CA LEU A 23 -4.70 19.26 -11.29
C LEU A 23 -3.47 19.68 -10.49
N GLY A 24 -2.31 19.77 -11.15
CA GLY A 24 -1.05 20.10 -10.50
C GLY A 24 -1.11 21.43 -9.73
N CYS A 25 -1.83 22.42 -10.26
CA CYS A 25 -2.04 23.71 -9.59
C CYS A 25 -2.85 23.60 -8.29
N ILE A 26 -3.65 22.55 -8.09
CA ILE A 26 -4.42 22.30 -6.87
C ILE A 26 -3.64 21.36 -5.94
N TRP A 27 -3.25 20.18 -6.43
CA TRP A 27 -2.59 19.15 -5.62
C TRP A 27 -1.23 19.58 -5.06
N SER A 28 -0.47 20.41 -5.79
CA SER A 28 0.81 20.94 -5.30
C SER A 28 0.68 21.87 -4.10
N GLN A 29 -0.52 22.43 -3.86
CA GLN A 29 -0.76 23.38 -2.78
C GLN A 29 -1.22 22.73 -1.48
N ARG A 30 -1.42 21.40 -1.48
CA ARG A 30 -2.02 20.66 -0.35
C ARG A 30 -1.24 20.81 0.96
N ASP A 31 0.08 20.97 0.91
CA ASP A 31 0.93 21.06 2.11
C ASP A 31 1.13 22.52 2.59
N LYS A 32 0.49 23.50 1.93
CA LYS A 32 0.54 24.91 2.34
C LYS A 32 -0.44 25.15 3.49
N LYS A 33 -0.02 25.97 4.47
CA LYS A 33 -0.84 26.36 5.62
C LYS A 33 -2.19 26.92 5.18
N GLY A 34 -3.29 26.44 5.78
CA GLY A 34 -4.66 26.86 5.47
C GLY A 34 -5.26 26.21 4.21
N LYS A 35 -4.54 25.28 3.56
CA LYS A 35 -4.97 24.55 2.35
C LYS A 35 -5.12 23.05 2.59
N GLU A 36 -5.28 22.65 3.84
CA GLU A 36 -5.46 21.26 4.27
C GLU A 36 -6.74 20.64 3.69
N HIS A 37 -7.76 21.48 3.45
CA HIS A 37 -9.04 21.09 2.85
C HIS A 37 -8.98 20.92 1.32
N LEU A 38 -7.86 21.25 0.65
CA LEU A 38 -7.75 21.06 -0.79
C LEU A 38 -7.68 19.58 -1.16
N ALA A 39 -8.34 19.24 -2.27
CA ALA A 39 -8.34 17.93 -2.89
C ALA A 39 -8.73 16.77 -1.94
N PRO A 40 -9.86 16.86 -1.21
CA PRO A 40 -10.24 15.88 -0.19
C PRO A 40 -10.39 14.46 -0.76
N SER A 41 -10.92 14.32 -1.98
CA SER A 41 -11.07 13.01 -2.63
C SER A 41 -9.72 12.34 -2.95
N ILE A 42 -8.71 13.14 -3.31
CA ILE A 42 -7.36 12.63 -3.61
C ILE A 42 -6.63 12.29 -2.31
N ARG A 43 -6.77 13.13 -1.28
CA ARG A 43 -6.25 12.84 0.06
C ARG A 43 -6.80 11.53 0.60
N ALA A 44 -8.10 11.28 0.47
CA ALA A 44 -8.70 10.03 0.91
C ALA A 44 -8.11 8.81 0.17
N THR A 45 -7.96 8.90 -1.16
CA THR A 45 -7.36 7.84 -1.98
C THR A 45 -5.90 7.58 -1.60
N VAL A 46 -5.10 8.64 -1.43
CA VAL A 46 -3.69 8.54 -0.99
C VAL A 46 -3.59 7.99 0.43
N SER A 47 -4.50 8.39 1.32
CA SER A 47 -4.52 7.86 2.69
C SER A 47 -4.79 6.36 2.70
N GLN A 48 -5.72 5.86 1.88
CA GLN A 48 -5.95 4.43 1.74
C GLN A 48 -4.72 3.68 1.22
N PHE A 49 -4.08 4.21 0.17
CA PHE A 49 -2.81 3.67 -0.35
C PHE A 49 -1.74 3.58 0.75
N ASN A 50 -1.59 4.65 1.54
CA ASN A 50 -0.63 4.70 2.63
C ASN A 50 -0.99 3.73 3.77
N SER A 51 -2.28 3.56 4.08
CA SER A 51 -2.75 2.59 5.07
C SER A 51 -2.40 1.15 4.66
N VAL A 52 -2.61 0.78 3.39
CA VAL A 52 -2.21 -0.53 2.87
C VAL A 52 -0.69 -0.69 2.95
N THR A 53 0.06 0.32 2.50
CA THR A 53 1.54 0.32 2.55
C THR A 53 2.05 0.12 3.99
N ASN A 54 1.50 0.87 4.94
CA ASN A 54 1.89 0.79 6.35
C ASN A 54 1.48 -0.53 6.99
N CYS A 55 0.33 -1.09 6.63
CA CYS A 55 -0.10 -2.41 7.10
C CYS A 55 0.91 -3.50 6.69
N VAL A 56 1.36 -3.48 5.43
CA VAL A 56 2.37 -4.43 4.93
C VAL A 56 3.70 -4.26 5.68
N ILE A 57 4.19 -3.03 5.84
CA ILE A 57 5.44 -2.76 6.57
C ILE A 57 5.32 -3.20 8.03
N ALA A 58 4.23 -2.83 8.71
CA ALA A 58 4.01 -3.14 10.12
C ALA A 58 3.89 -4.65 10.35
N THR A 59 3.23 -5.39 9.46
CA THR A 59 3.13 -6.86 9.58
C THR A 59 4.47 -7.56 9.28
N CYS A 60 5.26 -7.03 8.35
CA CYS A 60 6.60 -7.57 8.07
C CYS A 60 7.62 -7.28 9.19
N LEU A 61 7.47 -6.16 9.91
CA LEU A 61 8.46 -5.68 10.90
C LEU A 61 7.98 -5.74 12.36
N GLY A 62 6.70 -6.02 12.59
CA GLY A 62 6.04 -5.80 13.88
C GLY A 62 6.56 -6.68 15.00
N ASP A 63 6.82 -7.96 14.72
CA ASP A 63 7.42 -8.87 15.69
C ASP A 63 8.92 -9.05 15.41
N ARG A 64 9.72 -8.48 16.32
CA ARG A 64 11.19 -8.54 16.27
C ARG A 64 11.74 -9.93 16.57
N MET A 65 10.97 -10.79 17.23
CA MET A 65 11.35 -12.14 17.61
C MET A 65 11.09 -13.17 16.50
N LEU A 66 10.36 -12.80 15.44
CA LEU A 66 10.13 -13.68 14.30
C LEU A 66 11.45 -14.11 13.67
N LYS A 67 11.63 -15.43 13.58
CA LYS A 67 12.72 -16.03 12.82
C LYS A 67 12.59 -15.68 11.34
N PRO A 68 13.71 -15.61 10.58
CA PRO A 68 13.68 -15.28 9.16
C PRO A 68 12.67 -16.09 8.34
N GLN A 69 12.57 -17.40 8.59
CA GLN A 69 11.63 -18.31 7.92
C GLN A 69 10.16 -17.95 8.17
N GLN A 70 9.82 -17.57 9.40
CA GLN A 70 8.44 -17.21 9.75
C GLN A 70 8.06 -15.87 9.11
N ARG A 71 9.00 -14.92 9.09
CA ARG A 71 8.81 -13.64 8.43
C ARG A 71 8.69 -13.79 6.91
N ALA A 72 9.43 -14.74 6.31
CA ALA A 72 9.33 -15.04 4.88
C ALA A 72 7.90 -15.44 4.50
N LYS A 73 7.22 -16.26 5.32
CA LYS A 73 5.80 -16.60 5.13
C LYS A 73 4.87 -15.38 5.12
N VAL A 74 5.17 -14.36 5.93
CA VAL A 74 4.41 -13.10 5.91
C VAL A 74 4.63 -12.34 4.60
N VAL A 75 5.88 -12.28 4.13
CA VAL A 75 6.23 -11.66 2.83
C VAL A 75 5.54 -12.40 1.68
N GLU A 76 5.61 -13.72 1.65
CA GLU A 76 4.95 -14.58 0.65
C GLU A 76 3.44 -14.34 0.63
N ARG A 77 2.82 -14.24 1.81
CA ARG A 77 1.40 -13.94 1.91
C ARG A 77 1.05 -12.59 1.29
N TRP A 78 1.87 -11.57 1.47
CA TRP A 78 1.68 -10.29 0.80
C TRP A 78 1.91 -10.35 -0.71
N VAL A 79 2.85 -11.17 -1.19
CA VAL A 79 3.04 -11.44 -2.61
C VAL A 79 1.81 -12.11 -3.22
N GLU A 80 1.20 -13.07 -2.53
CA GLU A 80 -0.08 -13.67 -2.95
C GLU A 80 -1.19 -12.62 -3.02
N VAL A 81 -1.37 -11.80 -1.97
CA VAL A 81 -2.38 -10.73 -1.97
C VAL A 81 -2.15 -9.75 -3.12
N ALA A 82 -0.89 -9.42 -3.43
CA ALA A 82 -0.55 -8.59 -4.58
C ALA A 82 -0.93 -9.25 -5.92
N ARG A 83 -0.69 -10.56 -6.08
CA ARG A 83 -1.13 -11.31 -7.28
C ARG A 83 -2.66 -11.27 -7.41
N GLU A 84 -3.40 -11.48 -6.33
CA GLU A 84 -4.86 -11.38 -6.34
C GLU A 84 -5.35 -9.97 -6.69
N CYS A 85 -4.72 -8.92 -6.14
CA CYS A 85 -5.01 -7.53 -6.53
C CYS A 85 -4.80 -7.30 -8.05
N ARG A 86 -3.78 -7.94 -8.65
CA ARG A 86 -3.54 -7.88 -10.10
C ARG A 86 -4.67 -8.56 -10.89
N ILE A 87 -5.13 -9.73 -10.45
CA ILE A 87 -6.26 -10.45 -11.09
C ILE A 87 -7.54 -9.59 -11.05
N LEU A 88 -7.80 -8.95 -9.90
CA LEU A 88 -8.92 -8.03 -9.70
C LEU A 88 -8.72 -6.66 -10.39
N LYS A 89 -7.59 -6.43 -11.06
CA LYS A 89 -7.20 -5.16 -11.70
C LYS A 89 -7.16 -3.98 -10.72
N ASN A 90 -6.97 -4.24 -9.43
CA ASN A 90 -6.69 -3.22 -8.43
C ASN A 90 -5.20 -2.86 -8.43
N PHE A 91 -4.81 -1.97 -9.33
CA PHE A 91 -3.43 -1.52 -9.46
C PHE A 91 -2.98 -0.59 -8.32
N SER A 92 -3.91 0.06 -7.61
CA SER A 92 -3.61 0.91 -6.46
C SER A 92 -3.00 0.09 -5.32
N SER A 93 -3.75 -0.89 -4.80
CA SER A 93 -3.27 -1.75 -3.72
C SER A 93 -2.13 -2.68 -4.15
N LEU A 94 -2.12 -3.15 -5.40
CA LEU A 94 -0.95 -3.86 -5.96
C LEU A 94 0.31 -3.00 -5.81
N ARG A 95 0.25 -1.73 -6.23
CA ARG A 95 1.41 -0.84 -6.15
C ARG A 95 1.76 -0.50 -4.70
N ALA A 96 0.78 -0.36 -3.81
CA ALA A 96 1.01 -0.13 -2.37
C ALA A 96 1.80 -1.28 -1.75
N ILE A 97 1.38 -2.52 -1.98
CA ILE A 97 2.05 -3.72 -1.44
C ILE A 97 3.47 -3.84 -2.01
N LEU A 98 3.64 -3.69 -3.32
CA LEU A 98 4.98 -3.75 -3.94
C LEU A 98 5.90 -2.67 -3.39
N SER A 99 5.40 -1.43 -3.23
CA SER A 99 6.18 -0.32 -2.69
C SER A 99 6.57 -0.56 -1.23
N ALA A 100 5.68 -1.13 -0.43
CA ALA A 100 5.97 -1.53 0.95
C ALA A 100 7.06 -2.61 1.04
N LEU A 101 6.97 -3.66 0.22
CA LEU A 101 7.98 -4.74 0.20
C LEU A 101 9.34 -4.25 -0.32
N GLN A 102 9.34 -3.31 -1.27
CA GLN A 102 10.54 -2.71 -1.84
C GLN A 102 11.12 -1.56 -1.00
N CYS A 103 10.43 -1.10 0.04
CA CYS A 103 10.95 -0.02 0.86
C CYS A 103 12.22 -0.47 1.61
N ASN A 104 13.12 0.48 1.88
CA ASN A 104 14.42 0.19 2.50
C ASN A 104 14.32 -0.63 3.80
N ALA A 105 13.24 -0.46 4.58
CA ALA A 105 13.06 -1.16 5.84
C ALA A 105 12.83 -2.67 5.68
N VAL A 106 12.13 -3.07 4.62
CA VAL A 106 11.82 -4.48 4.33
C VAL A 106 12.84 -5.07 3.36
N HIS A 107 13.22 -4.34 2.32
CA HIS A 107 14.17 -4.80 1.30
C HIS A 107 15.56 -5.17 1.88
N ARG A 108 16.00 -4.52 2.96
CA ARG A 108 17.29 -4.82 3.61
C ARG A 108 17.33 -6.15 4.36
N LEU A 109 16.20 -6.81 4.59
CA LEU A 109 16.10 -8.04 5.39
C LEU A 109 16.61 -9.28 4.62
N LYS A 110 17.90 -9.31 4.26
CA LYS A 110 18.48 -10.35 3.38
C LYS A 110 18.15 -11.78 3.81
N LYS A 111 18.38 -12.10 5.09
CA LYS A 111 18.06 -13.43 5.66
C LYS A 111 16.59 -13.82 5.50
N THR A 112 15.66 -12.87 5.51
CA THR A 112 14.24 -13.16 5.28
C THR A 112 13.99 -13.42 3.80
N TRP A 113 14.56 -12.61 2.90
CA TRP A 113 14.42 -12.79 1.46
C TRP A 113 15.05 -14.08 0.94
N ASP A 114 16.13 -14.55 1.56
CA ASP A 114 16.77 -15.83 1.23
C ASP A 114 15.87 -17.04 1.55
N GLU A 115 14.92 -16.88 2.47
CA GLU A 115 13.97 -17.91 2.91
C GLU A 115 12.62 -17.83 2.16
N VAL A 116 12.43 -16.83 1.30
CA VAL A 116 11.24 -16.71 0.46
C VAL A 116 11.33 -17.70 -0.71
N SER A 117 10.28 -18.49 -0.90
CA SER A 117 10.17 -19.43 -2.01
C SER A 117 10.27 -18.71 -3.37
N ARG A 118 10.99 -19.35 -4.30
CA ARG A 118 11.17 -18.87 -5.67
C ARG A 118 10.03 -19.31 -6.57
#